data_AF-A0A4U9IKK9-F1
#
_entry.id   AF-A0A4U9IKK9-F1
#
_cell.length_a   1.000
_cell.length_b   1.000
_cell.length_c   1.000
_cell.angle_alpha   90.00
_cell.angle_beta   90.00
_cell.angle_gamma   90.00
#
_symmetry.space_group_name_H-M   'P 1'
#
loop_
_entity.id
_entity.type
_entity.pdbx_description
1 polymer ?
#
loop_
_entity_poly.entity_id
_entity_poly.type
_entity_poly.pdbx_seq_one_letter_code
_entity_poly.pdbx_strand_id
1 'polypeptide(L)'
;MGNSLGGFAKYWQCVSSVPPFTGRLRLDWVDQSLIKYDENGNPWSAYGGDFGDTPNDRQFCMNGLVFADRTPHPALTEAKHQQQFFQFRLSGQTIESDQRIPVPS
;
A
#
# COMPACT_ATOMS: atom_id res chain seq x y z
N MET A 1 7.45 -1.58 1.68
CA MET A 1 8.34 -1.91 2.81
C MET A 1 8.45 -0.74 3.78
N GLY A 2 7.87 -0.85 4.97
CA GLY A 2 7.94 0.19 6.01
C GLY A 2 7.43 1.57 5.56
N ASN A 3 8.17 2.64 5.89
CA ASN A 3 7.87 4.01 5.44
C ASN A 3 8.19 4.16 3.94
N SER A 4 7.19 3.90 3.11
CA SER A 4 7.33 3.83 1.65
C SER A 4 6.15 4.51 0.97
N LEU A 5 5.92 4.17 -0.30
CA LEU A 5 4.89 4.73 -1.17
C LEU A 5 5.13 6.18 -1.64
N GLY A 6 6.35 6.69 -1.44
CA GLY A 6 6.82 7.91 -2.10
C GLY A 6 6.75 7.78 -3.63
N GLY A 7 6.03 8.68 -4.30
CA GLY A 7 5.89 8.69 -5.76
C GLY A 7 4.63 8.01 -6.32
N PHE A 8 3.75 7.47 -5.47
CA PHE A 8 2.52 6.79 -5.92
C PHE A 8 1.55 7.72 -6.69
N ALA A 9 1.53 9.01 -6.35
CA ALA A 9 0.80 10.03 -7.11
C ALA A 9 1.28 10.14 -8.58
N LYS A 10 2.61 10.13 -8.80
CA LYS A 10 3.19 10.21 -10.14
C LYS A 10 2.85 8.97 -10.97
N TYR A 11 2.87 7.80 -10.33
CA TYR A 11 2.43 6.55 -10.97
C TYR A 11 0.98 6.66 -11.45
N TRP A 12 0.07 7.12 -10.60
CA TRP A 12 -1.34 7.27 -10.97
C TRP A 12 -1.60 8.34 -12.02
N GLN A 13 -0.78 9.39 -12.06
CA GLN A 13 -0.80 10.35 -13.16
C GLN A 13 -0.49 9.68 -14.49
N CYS A 14 0.55 8.82 -14.55
CA CYS A 14 0.90 8.08 -15.77
C CYS A 14 -0.17 7.06 -16.19
N VAL A 15 -0.74 6.32 -15.23
CA VAL A 15 -1.85 5.39 -15.50
C VAL A 15 -3.04 6.11 -16.13
N SER A 16 -3.30 7.35 -15.69
CA SER A 16 -4.42 8.14 -16.17
C SER A 16 -4.17 8.81 -17.54
N SER A 17 -2.91 8.98 -17.95
CA SER A 17 -2.54 9.71 -19.17
C SER A 17 -2.24 8.82 -20.38
N VAL A 18 -1.99 7.52 -20.17
CA VAL A 18 -1.54 6.59 -21.22
C VAL A 18 -2.51 5.41 -21.36
N PRO A 19 -3.39 5.40 -22.38
CA PRO A 19 -4.51 4.45 -22.51
C PRO A 19 -4.20 2.93 -22.51
N PRO A 20 -3.02 2.40 -22.89
CA PRO A 20 -2.74 0.97 -22.69
C PRO A 20 -2.21 0.63 -21.28
N PHE A 21 -1.95 1.61 -20.41
CA PHE A 21 -1.34 1.34 -19.11
C PHE A 21 -2.40 0.87 -18.09
N THR A 22 -2.61 -0.44 -18.01
CA THR A 22 -3.59 -1.08 -17.11
C THR A 22 -3.02 -1.52 -15.76
N GLY A 23 -1.73 -1.27 -15.51
CA GLY A 23 -1.05 -1.67 -14.28
C GLY A 23 -1.67 -1.01 -13.04
N ARG A 24 -2.22 -1.83 -12.14
CA ARG A 24 -2.83 -1.37 -10.85
C ARG A 24 -2.38 -2.20 -9.64
N LEU A 25 -1.54 -3.21 -9.85
CA LEU A 25 -1.15 -4.14 -8.80
C LEU A 25 0.01 -3.55 -7.98
N ARG A 26 -0.29 -3.20 -6.73
CA ARG A 26 0.73 -2.89 -5.72
C ARG A 26 1.24 -4.19 -5.11
N LEU A 27 2.55 -4.25 -4.90
CA LEU A 27 3.21 -5.24 -4.07
C LEU A 27 3.43 -4.65 -2.66
N ASP A 28 2.78 -5.10 -1.61
CA ASP A 28 1.71 -6.11 -1.50
C ASP A 28 0.65 -5.66 -0.47
N TRP A 29 -0.21 -6.58 0.00
CA TRP A 29 -1.34 -6.24 0.87
C TRP A 29 -0.95 -6.16 2.36
N VAL A 30 -0.34 -7.23 2.90
CA VAL A 30 -0.15 -7.44 4.35
C VAL A 30 1.29 -7.84 4.66
N ASP A 31 1.84 -7.33 5.75
CA ASP A 31 3.14 -7.77 6.26
C ASP A 31 3.12 -9.25 6.62
N GLN A 32 4.20 -9.96 6.26
CA GLN A 32 4.37 -11.39 6.54
C GLN A 32 5.17 -11.61 7.82
N SER A 33 4.88 -10.84 8.88
CA SER A 33 5.50 -11.04 10.20
C SER A 33 4.79 -12.16 10.98
N LEU A 34 5.53 -12.87 11.82
CA LEU A 34 4.99 -13.87 12.75
C LEU A 34 5.12 -13.38 14.19
N ILE A 35 4.18 -13.76 15.05
CA ILE A 35 4.26 -13.40 16.48
C ILE A 35 5.25 -14.32 17.19
N LYS A 36 6.23 -13.72 17.87
CA LYS A 36 7.06 -14.37 18.90
C LYS A 36 6.74 -13.76 20.26
N TYR A 37 7.17 -14.44 21.32
CA TYR A 37 7.00 -13.98 22.70
C TYR A 37 8.38 -13.72 23.32
N ASP A 38 8.49 -12.68 24.14
CA ASP A 38 9.69 -12.41 24.95
C ASP A 38 9.73 -13.30 26.21
N GLU A 39 10.78 -13.16 27.03
CA GLU A 39 10.94 -13.91 28.29
C GLU A 39 9.82 -13.65 29.31
N ASN A 40 9.12 -12.51 29.18
CA ASN A 40 8.00 -12.12 30.03
C ASN A 40 6.64 -12.55 29.46
N GLY A 41 6.61 -13.19 28.29
CA GLY A 41 5.39 -13.61 27.61
C GLY A 41 4.68 -12.51 26.82
N ASN A 42 5.32 -11.38 26.54
CA ASN A 42 4.75 -10.33 25.70
C ASN A 42 4.94 -10.66 24.21
N PRO A 43 3.89 -10.53 23.37
CA PRO A 43 4.00 -10.76 21.94
C PRO A 43 4.77 -9.63 21.24
N TRP A 44 5.55 -9.98 20.22
CA TRP A 44 6.24 -9.07 19.32
C TRP A 44 6.28 -9.62 17.89
N SER A 45 6.32 -8.74 16.90
CA SER A 45 6.35 -9.10 15.48
C SER A 45 7.78 -9.44 15.03
N ALA A 46 7.99 -10.69 14.67
CA ALA A 46 9.25 -11.24 14.20
C ALA A 46 9.31 -11.37 12.67
N TYR A 47 10.51 -11.34 12.12
CA TYR A 47 10.81 -11.48 10.69
C TYR A 47 11.97 -12.46 10.45
N GLY A 48 12.48 -12.53 9.21
CA GLY A 48 13.56 -13.45 8.85
C GLY A 48 14.80 -13.33 9.76
N GLY A 49 15.30 -14.45 10.25
CA GLY A 49 16.41 -14.55 11.19
C GLY A 49 15.97 -14.65 12.66
N ASP A 50 14.79 -14.17 13.03
CA ASP A 50 14.33 -14.22 14.42
C ASP A 50 14.03 -15.64 14.90
N PHE A 51 13.86 -16.60 13.98
CA PHE A 51 13.64 -18.01 14.30
C PHE A 51 14.92 -18.85 14.17
N GLY A 52 16.08 -18.21 14.01
CA GLY A 52 17.36 -18.89 13.81
C GLY A 52 17.57 -19.39 12.38
N ASP A 53 16.71 -19.01 11.45
CA ASP A 53 16.80 -19.33 10.02
C ASP A 53 18.02 -18.63 9.38
N THR A 54 18.81 -19.39 8.61
CA THR A 54 19.99 -18.89 7.87
C THR A 54 20.21 -19.73 6.60
N PRO A 55 20.36 -19.10 5.42
CA PRO A 55 20.30 -17.65 5.17
C PRO A 55 18.88 -17.09 5.31
N ASN A 56 18.76 -15.78 5.51
CA ASN A 56 17.49 -15.07 5.57
C ASN A 56 17.60 -13.67 4.96
N ASP A 57 16.45 -13.12 4.53
CA ASP A 57 16.33 -11.78 3.95
C ASP A 57 15.75 -10.76 4.95
N ARG A 58 15.82 -11.04 6.25
CA ARG A 58 15.39 -10.13 7.33
C ARG A 58 13.99 -9.53 7.09
N GLN A 59 13.87 -8.20 7.12
CA GLN A 59 12.60 -7.47 7.02
C GLN A 59 11.98 -7.41 5.62
N PHE A 60 12.60 -8.02 4.60
CA PHE A 60 12.06 -8.02 3.23
C PHE A 60 10.66 -8.67 3.14
N CYS A 61 10.22 -9.41 4.15
CA CYS A 61 8.87 -9.97 4.24
C CYS A 61 7.79 -8.95 4.69
N MET A 62 8.17 -7.73 5.11
CA MET A 62 7.25 -6.71 5.64
C MET A 62 7.01 -5.58 4.63
N ASN A 63 6.21 -5.88 3.59
CA ASN A 63 5.94 -4.98 2.46
C ASN A 63 4.50 -4.45 2.36
N GLY A 64 3.65 -4.78 3.34
CA GLY A 64 2.22 -4.57 3.29
C GLY A 64 1.82 -3.10 3.37
N LEU A 65 0.58 -2.84 2.94
CA LEU A 65 -0.14 -1.60 3.28
C LEU A 65 -0.76 -1.65 4.67
N VAL A 66 -0.83 -2.84 5.25
CA VAL A 66 -1.32 -3.09 6.59
C VAL A 66 -0.33 -3.99 7.30
N PHE A 67 -0.22 -3.80 8.62
CA PHE A 67 0.48 -4.70 9.51
C PHE A 67 -0.17 -6.10 9.48
N ALA A 68 0.51 -7.11 10.04
CA ALA A 68 0.01 -8.48 10.08
C ALA A 68 -1.33 -8.63 10.85
N ASP A 69 -1.65 -7.72 11.78
CA ASP A 69 -2.94 -7.65 12.48
C ASP A 69 -4.03 -6.90 11.69
N ARG A 70 -3.72 -6.44 10.47
CA ARG A 70 -4.56 -5.62 9.57
C ARG A 70 -4.72 -4.17 10.02
N THR A 71 -3.99 -3.72 11.03
CA THR A 71 -3.87 -2.29 11.35
C THR A 71 -3.24 -1.56 10.15
N PRO A 72 -3.86 -0.47 9.65
CA PRO A 72 -3.41 0.16 8.41
C PRO A 72 -2.11 0.97 8.58
N HIS A 73 -1.20 0.85 7.61
CA HIS A 73 -0.08 1.77 7.48
C HIS A 73 -0.54 3.14 6.95
N PRO A 74 0.19 4.23 7.23
CA PRO A 74 -0.10 5.54 6.65
C PRO A 74 -0.18 5.53 5.11
N ALA A 75 0.62 4.67 4.47
CA ALA A 75 0.62 4.44 3.02
C ALA A 75 -0.75 4.00 2.47
N LEU A 76 -1.60 3.32 3.26
CA LEU A 76 -2.94 2.93 2.80
C LEU A 76 -3.83 4.15 2.54
N THR A 77 -3.68 5.23 3.30
CA THR A 77 -4.45 6.47 3.08
C THR A 77 -4.07 7.13 1.76
N GLU A 78 -2.77 7.21 1.45
CA GLU A 78 -2.29 7.72 0.16
C GLU A 78 -2.79 6.83 -0.99
N ALA A 79 -2.80 5.52 -0.79
CA ALA A 79 -3.38 4.59 -1.76
C ALA A 79 -4.84 4.89 -2.07
N LYS A 80 -5.65 5.01 -1.01
CA LYS A 80 -7.08 5.29 -1.09
C LYS A 80 -7.34 6.59 -1.83
N HIS A 81 -6.55 7.63 -1.56
CA HIS A 81 -6.68 8.91 -2.22
C HIS A 81 -6.39 8.81 -3.73
N GLN A 82 -5.24 8.25 -4.11
CA GLN A 82 -4.86 8.18 -5.52
C GLN A 82 -5.74 7.24 -6.35
N GLN A 83 -6.33 6.23 -5.72
CA GLN A 83 -7.24 5.26 -6.35
C GLN A 83 -8.71 5.71 -6.38
N GLN A 84 -9.02 6.94 -5.99
CA GLN A 84 -10.40 7.42 -5.98
C GLN A 84 -11.06 7.40 -7.37
N PHE A 85 -12.33 7.01 -7.40
CA PHE A 85 -13.11 6.92 -8.64
C PHE A 85 -13.63 8.26 -9.12
N PHE A 86 -13.60 9.31 -8.30
CA PHE A 86 -14.04 10.65 -8.66
C PHE A 86 -12.87 11.61 -8.60
N GLN A 87 -12.68 12.39 -9.65
CA GLN A 87 -11.72 13.47 -9.70
C GLN A 87 -12.45 14.80 -9.59
N PHE A 88 -11.83 15.76 -8.93
CA PHE A 88 -12.44 17.06 -8.67
C PHE A 88 -11.55 18.18 -9.19
N ARG A 89 -12.16 19.20 -9.79
CA ARG A 89 -11.52 20.47 -10.14
C ARG A 89 -12.38 21.63 -9.65
N LEU A 90 -11.74 22.68 -9.15
CA LEU A 90 -12.41 23.89 -8.71
C LEU A 90 -12.22 24.98 -9.78
N SER A 91 -13.32 25.56 -10.25
CA SER A 91 -13.35 26.65 -11.23
C SER A 91 -14.23 27.79 -10.71
N GLY A 92 -13.61 28.86 -10.20
CA GLY A 92 -14.32 29.94 -9.52
C GLY A 92 -15.03 29.44 -8.25
N GLN A 93 -16.37 29.43 -8.26
CA GLN A 93 -17.21 28.90 -7.18
C GLN A 93 -17.84 27.53 -7.52
N THR A 94 -17.49 26.95 -8.67
CA THR A 94 -18.06 25.68 -9.16
C THR A 94 -17.07 24.53 -8.94
N ILE A 95 -17.55 23.41 -8.39
CA ILE A 95 -16.80 22.15 -8.30
C ILE A 95 -17.24 21.26 -9.46
N GLU A 96 -16.30 20.92 -10.34
CA GLU A 96 -16.47 19.95 -11.42
C GLU A 96 -16.03 18.57 -10.93
N SER A 97 -16.82 17.54 -11.23
CA SER A 97 -16.49 16.15 -10.90
C SER A 97 -16.48 15.28 -12.14
N ASP A 98 -15.46 14.43 -12.28
CA ASP A 98 -15.33 13.44 -13.35
C ASP A 98 -15.22 12.02 -12.77
N GLN A 99 -15.93 11.06 -13.36
CA GLN A 99 -16.01 9.68 -12.88
C GLN A 99 -15.10 8.75 -13.68
N ARG A 100 -14.06 8.22 -13.02
CA ARG A 100 -13.15 7.19 -13.56
C ARG A 100 -13.69 5.78 -13.31
N ILE A 101 -14.81 5.39 -13.92
CA ILE A 101 -15.17 3.96 -13.99
C ILE A 101 -14.43 3.35 -15.20
N PRO A 102 -13.67 2.25 -15.05
CA PRO A 102 -13.40 1.38 -16.18
C PRO A 102 -14.71 0.65 -16.49
N VAL A 103 -15.46 1.14 -17.48
CA VAL A 103 -16.67 0.44 -17.91
C VAL A 103 -16.17 -0.87 -18.54
N PRO A 104 -16.53 -2.05 -18.01
CA PRO A 104 -16.27 -3.27 -18.73
C PRO A 104 -17.09 -3.20 -20.02
N SER A 105 -16.42 -3.28 -21.18
CA SER A 105 -17.07 -3.55 -22.46
C SER A 105 -17.67 -4.95 -22.46
#